data_AF-A0A8J7PYG2-F1
#
_entry.id   AF-A0A8J7PYG2-F1
#
_cell.length_a   1.000
_cell.length_b   1.000
_cell.length_c   1.000
_cell.angle_alpha   90.00
_cell.angle_beta   90.00
_cell.angle_gamma   90.00
#
_symmetry.space_group_name_H-M   'P 1'
#
loop_
_entity.id
_entity.type
_entity.pdbx_description
1 polymer ?
#
loop_
_entity_poly.entity_id
_entity_poly.type
_entity_poly.pdbx_seq_one_letter_code
_entity_poly.pdbx_strand_id
1 'polypeptide(L)'
;MRVPPTRLRWGLAVAAVLVLAGGLVLWYRPWGAAGDPPPASPFLNTGPDARYVGSVACSECHADRRASFRATGMGRSMAEVDPDREPPDGVVDHRPSKRRYEVVRKDGRLWHRELLLGAGPPDVVLAEYPVRYVVGSGR
;
A
#
# COMPACT_ATOMS: atom_id res chain seq x y z
N MET A 1 27.81 22.29 53.11
CA MET A 1 28.50 21.05 52.69
C MET A 1 28.72 21.09 51.18
N ARG A 2 29.96 21.25 50.70
CA ARG A 2 30.28 21.25 49.27
C ARG A 2 30.40 19.80 48.80
N VAL A 3 29.56 19.37 47.85
CA VAL A 3 29.65 18.03 47.26
C VAL A 3 30.98 17.94 46.49
N PRO A 4 31.84 16.93 46.74
CA PRO A 4 33.12 16.83 46.05
C PRO A 4 32.89 16.68 44.53
N PRO A 5 33.70 17.35 43.69
CA PRO A 5 33.47 17.48 42.24
C PRO A 5 33.39 16.14 41.51
N THR A 6 33.94 15.07 42.09
CA THR A 6 33.83 13.70 41.60
C THR A 6 32.40 13.16 41.70
N ARG A 7 31.71 13.36 42.83
CA ARG A 7 30.33 12.87 43.04
C ARG A 7 29.33 13.55 42.09
N LEU A 8 29.54 14.82 41.77
CA LEU A 8 28.72 15.54 40.79
C LEU A 8 28.95 15.01 39.37
N ARG A 9 30.19 14.72 38.99
CA ARG A 9 30.54 14.12 37.68
C ARG A 9 29.95 12.72 37.49
N TRP A 10 29.99 11.88 38.52
CA TRP A 10 29.36 10.55 38.49
C TRP A 10 27.84 10.65 38.38
N GLY A 11 27.20 11.59 39.11
CA GLY A 11 25.75 11.83 38.99
C GLY A 11 25.33 12.25 37.57
N LEU A 12 26.10 13.14 36.94
CA LEU A 12 25.86 13.57 35.56
C LEU A 12 26.05 12.44 34.54
N ALA A 13 27.08 11.60 34.72
CA ALA A 13 27.33 10.47 33.84
C ALA A 13 26.19 9.42 33.90
N VAL A 14 25.71 9.12 35.12
CA VAL A 14 24.57 8.20 35.31
C VAL A 14 23.29 8.76 34.68
N ALA A 15 23.02 10.06 34.87
CA ALA A 15 21.86 10.70 34.25
C ALA A 15 21.91 10.63 32.72
N ALA A 16 23.08 10.86 32.11
CA ALA A 16 23.26 10.76 30.66
C ALA A 16 23.01 9.33 30.13
N VAL A 17 23.53 8.31 30.83
CA VAL A 17 23.28 6.90 30.47
C VAL A 17 21.81 6.55 30.57
N LEU A 18 21.11 7.00 31.61
CA LEU A 18 19.67 6.75 31.77
C LEU A 18 18.84 7.43 30.68
N VAL A 19 19.19 8.65 30.28
CA VAL A 19 18.52 9.36 29.17
C VAL A 19 18.78 8.65 27.84
N LEU A 20 20.02 8.24 27.57
CA LEU A 20 20.36 7.50 26.35
C LEU A 20 19.65 6.15 26.29
N ALA A 21 19.63 5.40 27.39
CA ALA A 21 18.92 4.12 27.47
C ALA A 21 17.41 4.30 27.31
N GLY A 22 16.81 5.31 27.95
CA GLY A 22 15.39 5.64 27.80
C GLY A 22 15.04 6.06 26.37
N GLY A 23 15.88 6.89 25.75
CA GLY A 23 15.75 7.28 24.34
C GLY A 23 15.88 6.08 23.40
N LEU A 24 16.80 5.16 23.66
CA LEU A 24 16.99 3.94 22.88
C LEU A 24 15.77 3.00 23.00
N VAL A 25 15.24 2.83 24.20
CA VAL A 25 14.02 2.03 24.44
C VAL A 25 12.81 2.65 23.74
N LEU A 26 12.66 3.98 23.77
CA LEU A 26 11.59 4.67 23.05
C LEU A 26 11.76 4.61 21.53
N TRP A 27 13.00 4.66 21.03
CA TRP A 27 13.33 4.57 19.61
C TRP A 27 13.09 3.17 19.03
N TYR A 28 13.43 2.13 19.80
CA TYR A 28 13.20 0.73 19.41
C TYR A 28 11.83 0.19 19.83
N ARG A 29 11.00 0.99 20.50
CA ARG A 29 9.61 0.60 20.78
C ARG A 29 8.89 0.52 19.43
N PRO A 30 8.41 -0.65 19.00
CA PRO A 30 7.76 -0.78 17.71
C PRO A 30 6.59 0.21 17.63
N TRP A 31 6.67 1.14 16.68
CA TRP A 31 5.62 2.09 16.38
C TRP A 31 4.50 1.34 15.66
N GLY A 32 3.77 0.54 16.43
CA GLY A 32 2.89 -0.48 15.88
C GLY A 32 2.44 -1.49 16.93
N ALA A 33 2.13 -1.03 18.14
CA ALA A 33 1.18 -1.79 18.94
C ALA A 33 -0.04 -2.04 18.06
N ALA A 34 -0.46 -3.30 17.93
CA ALA A 34 -1.70 -3.66 17.27
C ALA A 34 -2.77 -2.69 17.77
N GLY A 35 -3.28 -1.84 16.88
CA GLY A 35 -4.34 -0.90 17.25
C GLY A 35 -5.48 -1.68 17.87
N ASP A 36 -6.23 -1.04 18.78
CA ASP A 36 -7.44 -1.66 19.32
C ASP A 36 -8.27 -2.19 18.15
N PRO A 37 -8.84 -3.41 18.26
CA PRO A 37 -9.72 -3.92 17.23
C PRO A 37 -10.81 -2.87 16.98
N PRO A 38 -11.15 -2.59 15.71
CA PRO A 38 -12.19 -1.64 15.40
C PRO A 38 -13.45 -1.99 16.21
N PRO A 39 -14.20 -1.00 16.71
CA PRO A 39 -15.36 -1.25 17.54
C PRO A 39 -16.32 -2.20 16.83
N ALA A 40 -16.91 -3.12 17.59
CA ALA A 40 -17.84 -4.10 17.04
C ALA A 40 -18.99 -3.38 16.33
N SER A 41 -19.11 -3.61 15.03
CA SER A 41 -20.22 -3.09 14.24
C SER A 41 -21.42 -4.02 14.36
N PRO A 42 -22.64 -3.47 14.51
CA PRO A 42 -23.87 -4.28 14.56
C PRO A 42 -24.22 -4.91 13.20
N PHE A 43 -23.53 -4.51 12.12
CA PHE A 43 -23.78 -5.02 10.77
C PHE A 43 -23.01 -6.32 10.51
N LEU A 44 -23.74 -7.39 10.14
CA LEU A 44 -23.16 -8.72 9.93
C LEU A 44 -22.08 -8.75 8.83
N ASN A 45 -22.13 -7.84 7.85
CA ASN A 45 -21.17 -7.78 6.73
C ASN A 45 -19.78 -7.26 7.12
N THR A 46 -19.59 -6.79 8.35
CA THR A 46 -18.28 -6.33 8.85
C THR A 46 -17.60 -7.36 9.76
N GLY A 47 -18.26 -8.49 10.03
CA GLY A 47 -17.71 -9.56 10.85
C GLY A 47 -16.61 -10.35 10.12
N PRO A 48 -15.70 -11.01 10.86
CA PRO A 48 -14.60 -11.79 10.28
C PRO A 48 -15.09 -13.00 9.44
N ASP A 49 -16.31 -13.45 9.69
CA ASP A 49 -16.93 -14.58 8.98
C ASP A 49 -17.63 -14.17 7.68
N ALA A 50 -17.74 -12.88 7.38
CA ALA A 50 -18.32 -12.41 6.12
C ALA A 50 -17.50 -12.94 4.92
N ARG A 51 -18.20 -13.30 3.84
CA ARG A 51 -17.61 -13.81 2.60
C ARG A 51 -18.16 -13.06 1.39
N TYR A 52 -17.30 -12.88 0.38
CA TYR A 52 -17.71 -12.31 -0.90
C TYR A 52 -18.19 -13.43 -1.83
N VAL A 53 -19.50 -13.48 -2.10
CA VAL A 53 -20.12 -14.50 -2.96
C VAL A 53 -20.16 -14.11 -4.45
N GLY A 54 -19.74 -12.88 -4.76
CA GLY A 54 -19.81 -12.33 -6.11
C GLY A 54 -21.22 -11.88 -6.50
N SER A 55 -21.29 -10.91 -7.40
CA SER A 55 -22.56 -10.26 -7.78
C SER A 55 -23.46 -11.11 -8.68
N VAL A 56 -22.97 -12.26 -9.16
CA VAL A 56 -23.75 -13.25 -9.94
C VAL A 56 -24.65 -14.09 -9.04
N ALA A 57 -24.20 -14.42 -7.82
CA ALA A 57 -25.03 -15.14 -6.86
C ALA A 57 -26.33 -14.38 -6.53
N CYS A 58 -26.28 -13.04 -6.58
CA CYS A 58 -27.45 -12.19 -6.35
C CYS A 58 -28.46 -12.16 -7.52
N SER A 59 -28.06 -12.57 -8.73
CA SER A 59 -28.89 -12.33 -9.92
C SER A 59 -30.10 -13.23 -10.07
N GLU A 60 -30.10 -14.40 -9.42
CA GLU A 60 -31.23 -15.34 -9.46
C GLU A 60 -32.47 -14.76 -8.79
N CYS A 61 -32.32 -14.15 -7.61
CA CYS A 61 -33.41 -13.53 -6.87
C CYS A 61 -33.61 -12.04 -7.18
N HIS A 62 -32.59 -11.36 -7.71
CA HIS A 62 -32.60 -9.90 -7.89
C HIS A 62 -32.19 -9.46 -9.31
N ALA A 63 -32.85 -10.03 -10.33
CA ALA A 63 -32.57 -9.75 -11.74
C ALA A 63 -32.63 -8.25 -12.09
N ASP A 64 -33.67 -7.52 -11.66
CA ASP A 64 -33.82 -6.08 -11.98
C ASP A 64 -32.75 -5.21 -11.31
N ARG A 65 -32.37 -5.55 -10.07
CA ARG A 65 -31.29 -4.86 -9.35
C ARG A 65 -29.95 -5.12 -10.02
N ARG A 66 -29.72 -6.36 -10.48
CA ARG A 66 -28.54 -6.72 -11.26
C ARG A 66 -28.48 -5.93 -12.56
N ALA A 67 -29.59 -5.87 -13.31
CA ALA A 67 -29.66 -5.16 -14.58
C ALA A 67 -29.38 -3.66 -14.40
N SER A 68 -30.09 -3.01 -13.48
CA SER A 68 -29.88 -1.58 -13.18
C SER A 68 -28.46 -1.28 -12.65
N PHE A 69 -27.92 -2.11 -11.75
CA PHE A 69 -26.57 -1.92 -11.22
C PHE A 69 -25.48 -2.00 -12.30
N ARG A 70 -25.56 -2.96 -13.23
CA ARG A 70 -24.60 -3.09 -14.36
C ARG A 70 -24.62 -1.88 -15.29
N ALA A 71 -25.74 -1.15 -15.35
CA ALA A 71 -25.85 0.07 -16.13
C ALA A 71 -25.27 1.31 -15.40
N THR A 72 -24.80 1.19 -14.16
CA THR A 72 -24.13 2.28 -13.43
C THR A 72 -22.63 2.33 -13.69
N GLY A 73 -22.00 3.49 -13.45
CA GLY A 73 -20.53 3.59 -13.45
C GLY A 73 -19.86 2.72 -12.37
N MET A 74 -20.53 2.51 -11.23
CA MET A 74 -20.04 1.60 -10.18
C MET A 74 -20.01 0.15 -10.63
N GLY A 75 -21.04 -0.31 -11.33
CA GLY A 75 -21.10 -1.67 -11.89
C GLY A 75 -20.10 -1.91 -13.03
N ARG A 76 -19.47 -0.84 -13.53
CA ARG A 76 -18.52 -0.78 -14.65
C ARG A 76 -17.15 -0.25 -14.24
N SER A 77 -16.88 -0.16 -12.93
CA SER A 77 -15.68 0.47 -12.39
C SER A 77 -14.45 -0.42 -12.40
N MET A 78 -14.61 -1.71 -12.70
CA MET A 78 -13.53 -2.69 -12.73
C MET A 78 -13.78 -3.71 -13.84
N ALA A 79 -12.77 -3.99 -14.64
CA ALA A 79 -12.82 -5.06 -15.63
C ALA A 79 -11.44 -5.70 -15.81
N GLU A 80 -11.41 -6.86 -16.45
CA GLU A 80 -10.16 -7.44 -16.94
C GLU A 80 -9.53 -6.53 -18.00
N VAL A 81 -8.20 -6.50 -18.00
CA VAL A 81 -7.41 -5.78 -19.01
C VAL A 81 -7.61 -6.44 -20.37
N ASP A 82 -7.87 -5.61 -21.36
CA ASP A 82 -7.81 -5.98 -22.77
C ASP A 82 -6.66 -5.18 -23.38
N PRO A 83 -5.46 -5.79 -23.56
CA PRO A 83 -4.26 -5.08 -24.01
C PRO A 83 -4.43 -4.29 -25.30
N ASP A 84 -5.37 -4.66 -26.16
CA ASP A 84 -5.62 -3.98 -27.44
C ASP A 84 -6.46 -2.70 -27.26
N ARG A 85 -7.15 -2.58 -26.12
CA ARG A 85 -7.97 -1.41 -25.76
C ARG A 85 -7.29 -0.48 -24.77
N GLU A 86 -6.13 -0.85 -24.23
CA GLU A 86 -5.35 0.01 -23.34
C GLU A 86 -4.51 1.03 -24.12
N PRO A 87 -4.14 2.16 -23.49
CA PRO A 87 -3.20 3.11 -24.08
C PRO A 87 -1.89 2.46 -24.55
N PRO A 88 -1.15 3.11 -25.46
CA PRO A 88 0.19 2.68 -25.85
C PRO A 88 1.13 2.56 -24.65
N ASP A 89 2.19 1.77 -24.82
CA ASP A 89 3.29 1.67 -23.86
C ASP A 89 3.86 3.05 -23.55
N GLY A 90 4.30 3.25 -22.31
CA GLY A 90 4.67 4.57 -21.81
C GLY A 90 5.78 4.52 -20.76
N VAL A 91 6.54 5.61 -20.68
CA VAL A 91 7.66 5.77 -19.72
C VAL A 91 7.55 7.14 -19.07
N VAL A 92 7.67 7.17 -17.74
CA VAL A 92 7.68 8.40 -16.94
C VAL A 92 8.84 8.40 -15.96
N ASP A 93 9.70 9.43 -16.07
CA ASP A 93 10.82 9.63 -15.16
C ASP A 93 10.46 10.64 -14.07
N HIS A 94 10.36 10.15 -12.83
CA HIS A 94 10.27 10.98 -11.64
C HIS A 94 11.67 11.26 -11.08
N ARG A 95 12.32 12.30 -11.65
CA ARG A 95 13.70 12.69 -11.32
C ARG A 95 13.96 12.91 -9.82
N PRO A 96 13.07 13.55 -9.02
CA PRO A 96 13.33 13.78 -7.60
C PRO A 96 13.52 12.48 -6.80
N SER A 97 12.76 11.43 -7.13
CA SER A 97 12.94 10.12 -6.48
C SER A 97 13.92 9.21 -7.22
N LYS A 98 14.52 9.68 -8.33
CA LYS A 98 15.32 8.87 -9.25
C LYS A 98 14.58 7.59 -9.69
N ARG A 99 13.29 7.70 -10.00
CA ARG A 99 12.50 6.54 -10.44
C ARG A 99 12.02 6.68 -11.86
N ARG A 100 11.98 5.55 -12.55
CA ARG A 100 11.33 5.38 -13.84
C ARG A 100 10.16 4.43 -13.67
N TYR A 101 8.99 4.85 -14.17
CA TYR A 101 7.80 4.02 -14.26
C TYR A 101 7.55 3.69 -15.72
N GLU A 102 7.30 2.41 -16.00
CA GLU A 102 7.03 1.95 -17.35
C GLU A 102 5.74 1.14 -17.38
N VAL A 103 5.00 1.32 -18.47
CA VAL A 103 3.91 0.44 -18.89
C VAL A 103 4.38 -0.22 -20.18
N VAL A 104 4.56 -1.54 -20.18
CA VAL A 104 5.06 -2.27 -21.34
C VAL A 104 4.19 -3.48 -21.68
N ARG A 105 4.09 -3.81 -22.95
CA ARG A 105 3.52 -5.08 -23.42
C ARG A 105 4.63 -6.12 -23.55
N LYS A 106 4.48 -7.23 -22.82
CA LYS A 106 5.40 -8.38 -22.84
C LYS A 106 4.58 -9.67 -22.86
N ASP A 107 4.84 -10.53 -23.84
CA ASP A 107 4.14 -11.79 -24.06
C ASP A 107 2.61 -11.63 -24.16
N GLY A 108 2.16 -10.57 -24.84
CA GLY A 108 0.73 -10.25 -24.99
C GLY A 108 0.03 -9.77 -23.72
N ARG A 109 0.78 -9.44 -22.66
CA ARG A 109 0.24 -8.93 -21.39
C ARG A 109 0.78 -7.54 -21.11
N LEU A 110 -0.01 -6.73 -20.42
CA LEU A 110 0.43 -5.43 -19.91
C LEU A 110 1.19 -5.62 -18.59
N TRP A 111 2.31 -4.94 -18.44
CA TRP A 111 3.15 -4.96 -17.24
C TRP A 111 3.43 -3.54 -16.76
N HIS A 112 3.36 -3.34 -15.44
CA HIS A 112 3.86 -2.13 -14.79
C HIS A 112 5.21 -2.41 -14.16
N ARG A 113 6.19 -1.54 -14.44
CA ARG A 113 7.56 -1.64 -13.95
C ARG A 113 7.94 -0.37 -13.22
N GLU A 114 8.71 -0.54 -12.17
CA GLU A 114 9.35 0.54 -11.45
C GLU A 114 10.84 0.27 -11.37
N LEU A 115 11.65 1.22 -11.80
CA LEU A 115 13.09 1.13 -11.81
C LEU A 115 13.72 2.28 -11.02
N LEU A 116 14.84 2.00 -10.37
CA LEU A 116 15.73 2.99 -9.79
C LEU A 116 16.74 3.44 -10.83
N LEU A 117 16.76 4.74 -11.12
CA LEU A 117 17.72 5.37 -12.01
C LEU A 117 19.07 5.49 -11.30
N GLY A 118 20.08 4.82 -11.86
CA GLY A 118 21.45 4.89 -11.37
C GLY A 118 22.16 6.18 -11.76
N ALA A 119 23.32 6.45 -11.14
CA ALA A 119 24.27 7.47 -11.64
C ALA A 119 25.09 6.97 -12.86
N GLY A 120 24.87 5.72 -13.27
CA GLY A 120 25.45 5.02 -14.41
C GLY A 120 24.68 3.71 -14.66
N PRO A 121 24.94 2.99 -15.78
CA PRO A 121 24.16 1.82 -16.16
C PRO A 121 24.49 0.54 -15.35
N PRO A 122 23.54 -0.43 -15.21
CA PRO A 122 22.13 -0.35 -15.62
C PRO A 122 21.16 -0.02 -14.47
N ASP A 123 19.98 0.50 -14.85
CA ASP A 123 18.86 0.76 -13.95
C ASP A 123 18.44 -0.51 -13.19
N VAL A 124 18.07 -0.36 -11.92
CA VAL A 124 17.69 -1.49 -11.06
C VAL A 124 16.17 -1.62 -11.06
N VAL A 125 15.66 -2.77 -11.51
CA VAL A 125 14.21 -3.07 -11.39
C VAL A 125 13.88 -3.26 -9.91
N LEU A 126 12.99 -2.42 -9.40
CA LEU A 126 12.50 -2.49 -8.02
C LEU A 126 11.19 -3.29 -7.94
N ALA A 127 10.35 -3.18 -8.96
CA ALA A 127 9.10 -3.91 -9.06
C ALA A 127 8.71 -4.14 -10.52
N GLU A 128 8.11 -5.30 -10.79
CA GLU A 128 7.55 -5.66 -12.09
C GLU A 128 6.34 -6.56 -11.86
N TYR A 129 5.14 -6.10 -12.26
CA TYR A 129 3.89 -6.83 -12.04
C TYR A 129 3.02 -6.86 -13.29
N PRO A 130 2.40 -8.00 -13.62
CA PRO A 130 1.41 -8.07 -14.69
C PRO A 130 0.13 -7.35 -14.26
N VAL A 131 -0.46 -6.59 -15.16
CA VAL A 131 -1.73 -5.88 -14.93
C VAL A 131 -2.88 -6.77 -15.40
N ARG A 132 -3.70 -7.26 -14.46
CA ARG A 132 -4.84 -8.14 -14.76
C ARG A 132 -6.17 -7.38 -14.86
N TYR A 133 -6.33 -6.34 -14.06
CA TYR A 133 -7.57 -5.58 -13.97
C TYR A 133 -7.28 -4.10 -14.13
N VAL A 134 -8.23 -3.37 -14.71
CA VAL A 134 -8.26 -1.91 -14.64
C VAL A 134 -9.34 -1.46 -13.67
N VAL A 135 -9.13 -0.29 -13.06
CA VAL A 135 -10.14 0.38 -12.24
C VAL A 135 -10.41 1.76 -12.84
N GLY A 136 -11.67 2.05 -13.13
CA GLY A 136 -12.12 3.31 -13.73
C GLY A 136 -13.48 3.19 -14.39
N SER A 137 -14.14 4.33 -14.65
CA SER A 137 -15.46 4.37 -15.30
C SER A 137 -15.30 4.22 -16.82
N GLY A 138 -15.49 3.02 -17.38
CA GLY A 138 -15.37 2.88 -18.84
C GLY A 138 -15.72 1.56 -19.49
N ARG A 139 -16.24 0.55 -18.77
CA ARG A 139 -16.43 -0.79 -19.34
C ARG A 139 -17.76 -1.42 -18.99
#